data_AF-C3MAF5-F1
#
_entry.id   AF-C3MAF5-F1
#
_cell.length_a   1.000
_cell.length_b   1.000
_cell.length_c   1.000
_cell.angle_alpha   90.00
_cell.angle_beta   90.00
_cell.angle_gamma   90.00
#
_symmetry.space_group_name_H-M   'P 1'
#
loop_
_entity.id
_entity.type
_entity.pdbx_description
1 polymer ?
#
loop_
_entity_poly.entity_id
_entity_poly.type
_entity_poly.pdbx_seq_one_letter_code
_entity_poly.pdbx_strand_id
1 'polypeptide(L)'
;MAHWLYKSEPNKWSWQMQKDAGEKGTEWTGVRNYLARNNMRAMKIGDKGFFYHSNEGLEIVGITEVCALSHPDSTAEGDARWDCVDIRAVRDIPRPVSLKEIKENPTLAKMSLVTSMRLSVQPVTEDEWIEVCRMGGLDNPPK
;
A
#
# COMPACT_ATOMS: atom_id res chain seq x y z
N MET A 1 9.59 11.58 3.01
CA MET A 1 9.12 10.38 3.72
C MET A 1 9.25 9.20 2.76
N ALA A 2 9.20 7.96 3.24
CA ALA A 2 9.20 6.82 2.31
C ALA A 2 7.78 6.59 1.79
N HIS A 3 7.68 6.11 0.54
CA HIS A 3 6.41 5.78 -0.10
C HIS A 3 6.31 4.28 -0.32
N TRP A 4 5.10 3.76 -0.16
CA TRP A 4 4.83 2.32 -0.19
C TRP A 4 3.58 2.00 -1.03
N LEU A 5 3.37 0.72 -1.31
CA LEU A 5 2.13 0.21 -1.88
C LEU A 5 1.72 -1.08 -1.19
N TYR A 6 0.44 -1.16 -0.84
CA TYR A 6 -0.20 -2.29 -0.15
C TYR A 6 -1.23 -2.93 -1.08
N LYS A 7 -1.01 -4.19 -1.45
CA LYS A 7 -1.98 -4.97 -2.23
C LYS A 7 -3.02 -5.60 -1.31
N SER A 8 -4.29 -5.39 -1.61
CA SER A 8 -5.41 -5.99 -0.89
C SER A 8 -6.45 -6.53 -1.87
N GLU A 9 -7.01 -7.71 -1.61
CA GLU A 9 -8.15 -8.22 -2.37
C GLU A 9 -9.43 -7.56 -1.83
N PRO A 10 -10.22 -6.84 -2.65
CA PRO A 10 -11.38 -6.09 -2.15
C PRO A 10 -12.46 -6.97 -1.52
N ASN A 11 -12.56 -8.25 -1.92
CA ASN A 11 -13.49 -9.21 -1.29
C ASN A 11 -13.07 -9.66 0.11
N LYS A 12 -11.81 -9.44 0.51
CA LYS A 12 -11.30 -9.75 1.86
C LYS A 12 -11.16 -8.48 2.71
N TRP A 13 -10.53 -7.45 2.14
CA TRP A 13 -10.35 -6.16 2.79
C TRP A 13 -10.41 -5.05 1.76
N SER A 14 -11.58 -4.42 1.63
CA SER A 14 -11.81 -3.36 0.66
C SER A 14 -11.28 -2.00 1.14
N TRP A 15 -11.21 -1.05 0.22
CA TRP A 15 -10.87 0.33 0.58
C TRP A 15 -11.95 0.98 1.45
N GLN A 16 -13.22 0.62 1.26
CA GLN A 16 -14.29 1.10 2.13
C GLN A 16 -14.10 0.58 3.57
N MET A 17 -13.78 -0.71 3.74
CA MET A 17 -13.46 -1.27 5.07
C MET A 17 -12.26 -0.57 5.72
N GLN A 18 -11.24 -0.23 4.92
CA GLN A 18 -10.08 0.53 5.40
C GLN A 18 -10.45 1.94 5.87
N LYS A 19 -11.39 2.61 5.21
CA LYS A 19 -11.93 3.91 5.64
C LYS A 19 -12.78 3.77 6.90
N ASP A 20 -13.62 2.75 6.96
CA ASP A 20 -14.51 2.49 8.11
C ASP A 20 -13.73 2.14 9.39
N ALA A 21 -12.51 1.61 9.26
CA ALA A 21 -11.59 1.40 10.39
C ALA A 21 -11.13 2.72 11.06
N GLY A 22 -11.22 3.85 10.35
CA GLY A 22 -10.97 5.18 10.88
C GLY A 22 -9.54 5.39 11.41
N GLU A 23 -9.40 6.29 12.40
CA GLU A 23 -8.10 6.68 12.95
C GLU A 23 -7.35 5.55 13.66
N LYS A 24 -8.08 4.52 14.12
CA LYS A 24 -7.51 3.32 14.73
C LYS A 24 -6.65 2.55 13.73
N GLY A 25 -6.98 2.64 12.44
CA GLY A 25 -6.31 1.88 11.40
C GLY A 25 -6.58 0.38 11.48
N THR A 26 -5.77 -0.36 10.73
CA THR A 26 -5.88 -1.81 10.57
C THR A 26 -4.49 -2.44 10.61
N GLU A 27 -4.36 -3.50 11.39
CA GLU A 27 -3.19 -4.36 11.40
C GLU A 27 -3.01 -5.04 10.05
N TRP A 28 -1.84 -4.87 9.42
CA TRP A 28 -1.55 -5.39 8.08
C TRP A 28 -1.10 -6.86 8.10
N THR A 29 -1.96 -7.70 8.67
CA THR A 29 -1.72 -9.14 8.94
C THR A 29 -1.59 -9.98 7.67
N GLY A 30 -1.18 -11.25 7.84
CA GLY A 30 -1.25 -12.27 6.80
C GLY A 30 -0.11 -12.22 5.78
N VAL A 31 0.83 -11.28 5.92
CA VAL A 31 2.03 -11.22 5.08
C VAL A 31 2.95 -12.40 5.41
N ARG A 32 3.18 -13.28 4.44
CA ARG A 32 4.08 -14.45 4.54
C ARG A 32 5.22 -14.41 3.52
N ASN A 33 5.58 -13.20 3.07
CA ASN A 33 6.72 -12.96 2.18
C ASN A 33 7.80 -12.17 2.94
N TYR A 34 9.03 -12.70 2.98
CA TYR A 34 10.13 -12.08 3.74
C TYR A 34 10.49 -10.66 3.27
N LEU A 35 10.45 -10.40 1.97
CA LEU A 35 10.75 -9.07 1.44
C LEU A 35 9.64 -8.08 1.78
N ALA A 36 8.37 -8.48 1.65
CA ALA A 36 7.23 -7.65 2.07
C ALA A 36 7.28 -7.32 3.57
N ARG A 37 7.59 -8.31 4.41
CA ARG A 37 7.83 -8.09 5.85
C ARG A 37 8.98 -7.10 6.09
N ASN A 38 10.11 -7.29 5.41
CA ASN A 38 11.25 -6.40 5.57
C ASN A 38 10.95 -4.96 5.10
N ASN A 39 10.11 -4.79 4.07
CA ASN A 39 9.59 -3.47 3.68
C ASN A 39 8.79 -2.85 4.83
N MET A 40 7.88 -3.60 5.46
CA MET A 40 7.13 -3.10 6.63
C MET A 40 8.04 -2.74 7.82
N ARG A 41 9.10 -3.52 8.07
CA ARG A 41 10.08 -3.20 9.12
C ARG A 41 10.87 -1.92 8.85
N ALA A 42 10.97 -1.49 7.59
CA ALA A 42 11.65 -0.26 7.20
C ALA A 42 10.76 0.99 7.27
N MET A 43 9.45 0.81 7.46
CA MET A 43 8.48 1.90 7.55
C MET A 43 8.63 2.70 8.85
N LYS A 44 8.26 3.98 8.77
CA LYS A 44 8.15 4.89 9.92
C LYS A 44 6.72 5.39 10.04
N ILE A 45 6.34 5.81 11.26
CA ILE A 45 5.05 6.47 11.49
C ILE A 45 4.91 7.66 10.54
N GLY A 46 3.77 7.76 9.88
CA GLY A 46 3.45 8.82 8.92
C GLY A 46 3.93 8.56 7.49
N ASP A 47 4.76 7.54 7.24
CA ASP A 47 5.08 7.14 5.86
C ASP A 47 3.78 6.84 5.10
N LYS A 48 3.70 7.30 3.85
CA LYS A 48 2.51 7.19 3.02
C LYS A 48 2.56 5.96 2.14
N GLY A 49 1.41 5.47 1.71
CA GLY A 49 1.37 4.46 0.67
C GLY A 49 0.06 4.35 -0.06
N PHE A 50 0.11 3.66 -1.19
CA PHE A 50 -1.06 3.40 -2.02
C PHE A 50 -1.80 2.16 -1.53
N PHE A 51 -3.12 2.25 -1.44
CA PHE A 51 -4.00 1.10 -1.30
C PHE A 51 -4.40 0.61 -2.69
N TYR A 52 -3.91 -0.58 -3.05
CA TYR A 52 -4.13 -1.18 -4.36
C TYR A 52 -5.06 -2.38 -4.25
N HIS A 53 -6.16 -2.37 -5.03
CA HIS A 53 -7.02 -3.55 -5.17
C HIS A 53 -6.36 -4.56 -6.10
N SER A 54 -6.08 -5.75 -5.57
CA SER A 54 -5.50 -6.88 -6.29
C SER A 54 -6.52 -7.97 -6.57
N ASN A 55 -6.24 -8.81 -7.57
CA ASN A 55 -7.11 -9.87 -8.10
C ASN A 55 -8.35 -9.33 -8.83
N GLU A 56 -9.12 -8.46 -8.16
CA GLU A 56 -10.26 -7.74 -8.70
C GLU A 56 -10.02 -6.22 -8.61
N GLY A 57 -10.62 -5.45 -9.53
CA GLY A 57 -10.36 -4.01 -9.69
C GLY A 57 -9.03 -3.73 -10.41
N LEU A 58 -7.92 -4.19 -9.84
CA LEU A 58 -6.55 -3.97 -10.35
C LEU A 58 -6.22 -2.48 -10.48
N GLU A 59 -6.44 -1.72 -9.42
CA GLU A 59 -6.31 -0.26 -9.41
C GLU A 59 -5.89 0.28 -8.04
N ILE A 60 -5.23 1.45 -8.07
CA ILE A 60 -4.92 2.23 -6.88
C ILE A 60 -6.11 3.14 -6.57
N VAL A 61 -6.69 2.96 -5.39
CA VAL A 61 -7.98 3.59 -5.02
C VAL A 61 -7.87 4.59 -3.86
N GLY A 62 -6.77 4.56 -3.12
CA GLY A 62 -6.62 5.37 -1.92
C GLY A 62 -5.18 5.54 -1.47
N ILE A 63 -5.00 6.48 -0.54
CA ILE A 63 -3.74 6.73 0.15
C ILE A 63 -3.91 6.37 1.62
N THR A 64 -2.97 5.60 2.15
CA THR A 64 -2.84 5.26 3.55
C THR A 64 -1.61 5.93 4.16
N GLU A 65 -1.54 5.89 5.49
CA GLU A 65 -0.32 6.15 6.24
C GLU A 65 -0.09 5.10 7.32
N VAL A 66 1.16 4.92 7.71
CA VAL A 66 1.57 4.03 8.80
C VAL A 66 1.24 4.69 10.14
N CYS A 67 0.44 4.00 10.96
CA CYS A 67 0.01 4.47 12.28
C CYS A 67 0.53 3.62 13.45
N ALA A 68 1.07 2.42 13.20
CA ALA A 68 1.89 1.67 14.15
C ALA A 68 3.13 1.10 13.47
N LEU A 69 4.27 1.08 14.17
CA LEU A 69 5.50 0.44 13.67
C LEU A 69 5.36 -1.08 13.67
N SER A 70 6.28 -1.76 12.98
CA SER A 70 6.32 -3.22 12.91
C SER A 70 6.24 -3.86 14.31
N HIS A 71 5.25 -4.73 14.49
CA HIS A 71 5.01 -5.53 15.68
C HIS A 71 4.57 -6.95 15.29
N PRO A 72 4.62 -7.94 16.19
CA PRO A 72 4.21 -9.31 15.88
C PRO A 72 2.81 -9.36 15.24
N ASP A 73 2.67 -10.13 14.17
CA ASP A 73 1.40 -10.33 13.45
C ASP A 73 0.49 -11.22 14.31
N SER A 74 -0.68 -10.70 14.68
CA SER A 74 -1.66 -11.39 15.53
C SER A 74 -2.18 -12.70 14.92
N THR A 75 -2.09 -12.86 13.59
CA THR A 75 -2.49 -14.06 12.85
C THR A 75 -1.36 -15.07 12.68
N ALA A 76 -0.17 -14.78 13.19
CA ALA A 76 1.00 -15.66 13.05
C ALA A 76 1.13 -16.69 14.18
N GLU A 77 0.12 -16.82 15.06
CA GLU A 77 0.08 -17.83 16.13
C GLU A 77 1.35 -17.85 17.02
N GLY A 78 1.95 -16.68 17.23
CA GLY A 78 3.17 -16.54 18.04
C GLY A 78 4.49 -16.78 17.28
N ASP A 79 4.45 -17.00 15.96
CA ASP A 79 5.66 -17.09 15.14
C ASP A 79 6.35 -15.72 15.03
N ALA A 80 7.40 -15.52 15.82
CA ALA A 80 8.19 -14.29 15.89
C ALA A 80 8.90 -13.90 14.58
N ARG A 81 8.84 -14.73 13.53
CA ARG A 81 9.32 -14.37 12.20
C ARG A 81 8.38 -13.43 11.47
N TRP A 82 7.11 -13.35 11.86
CA TRP A 82 6.09 -12.57 11.16
C TRP A 82 5.64 -11.39 12.02
N ASP A 83 5.78 -10.22 11.42
CA ASP A 83 5.42 -8.93 11.97
C ASP A 83 4.89 -8.04 10.86
N CYS A 84 4.07 -7.07 11.25
CA CYS A 84 3.40 -6.12 10.37
C CYS A 84 3.24 -4.78 11.06
N VAL A 85 2.97 -3.75 10.25
CA VAL A 85 2.57 -2.42 10.71
C VAL A 85 1.05 -2.32 10.80
N ASP A 86 0.57 -1.26 11.44
CA ASP A 86 -0.82 -0.79 11.24
C ASP A 86 -0.83 0.36 10.24
N ILE A 87 -1.85 0.37 9.37
CA ILE A 87 -2.10 1.47 8.43
C ILE A 87 -3.51 2.02 8.59
N ARG A 88 -3.68 3.31 8.30
CA ARG A 88 -4.99 3.96 8.27
C ARG A 88 -5.21 4.74 6.99
N ALA A 89 -6.48 4.92 6.62
CA ALA A 89 -6.85 5.72 5.46
C ALA A 89 -6.51 7.20 5.69
N VAL A 90 -5.96 7.85 4.66
CA VAL A 90 -5.72 9.29 4.63
C VAL A 90 -6.72 9.98 3.70
N ARG A 91 -6.81 9.50 2.45
CA ARG A 91 -7.74 10.06 1.46
C ARG A 91 -7.97 9.10 0.30
N ASP A 92 -9.10 9.28 -0.38
CA ASP A 92 -9.35 8.65 -1.66
C ASP A 92 -8.39 9.20 -2.74
N ILE A 93 -8.08 8.36 -3.73
CA ILE A 93 -7.57 8.80 -5.02
C ILE A 93 -8.79 9.24 -5.85
N PRO A 94 -8.88 10.52 -6.27
CA PRO A 94 -10.07 11.05 -6.94
C PRO A 94 -10.50 10.26 -8.17
N ARG A 95 -9.53 9.80 -8.96
CA ARG A 95 -9.73 8.92 -10.11
C ARG A 95 -8.84 7.70 -9.95
N PRO A 96 -9.39 6.51 -9.61
CA PRO A 96 -8.58 5.31 -9.47
C PRO A 96 -7.64 5.09 -10.66
N VAL A 97 -6.41 4.70 -10.37
CA VAL A 97 -5.37 4.52 -11.38
C VAL A 97 -5.19 3.04 -11.63
N SER A 98 -5.58 2.57 -12.81
CA SER A 98 -5.56 1.14 -13.13
C SER A 98 -4.14 0.61 -13.37
N LEU A 99 -3.93 -0.68 -13.12
CA LEU A 99 -2.68 -1.37 -13.45
C LEU A 99 -2.36 -1.26 -14.94
N LYS A 100 -3.38 -1.21 -15.80
CA LYS A 100 -3.22 -1.02 -17.25
C LYS A 100 -2.58 0.32 -17.55
N GLU A 101 -3.13 1.42 -17.02
CA GLU A 101 -2.56 2.75 -17.20
C GLU A 101 -1.14 2.85 -16.62
N ILE A 102 -0.89 2.22 -15.47
CA ILE A 102 0.44 2.19 -14.85
C ILE A 102 1.45 1.48 -15.77
N LYS A 103 1.07 0.36 -16.39
CA LYS A 103 1.93 -0.38 -17.32
C LYS A 103 2.16 0.36 -18.64
N GLU A 104 1.19 1.15 -19.09
CA GLU A 104 1.30 1.95 -20.31
C GLU A 104 2.16 3.21 -20.11
N ASN A 105 2.43 3.61 -18.87
CA ASN A 105 3.26 4.76 -18.54
C ASN A 105 4.76 4.41 -18.47
N PRO A 106 5.61 4.90 -19.40
CA PRO A 106 7.03 4.56 -19.42
C PRO A 106 7.80 5.00 -18.17
N THR A 107 7.35 6.05 -17.46
CA THR A 107 8.00 6.52 -16.23
C THR A 107 7.83 5.53 -15.07
N LEU A 108 6.78 4.71 -15.11
CA LEU A 108 6.44 3.70 -14.10
C LEU A 108 6.89 2.29 -14.49
N ALA A 109 7.61 2.12 -15.60
CA ALA A 109 8.01 0.81 -16.11
C ALA A 109 8.88 0.00 -15.12
N LYS A 110 9.58 0.68 -14.20
CA LYS A 110 10.42 0.08 -13.16
C LYS A 110 9.70 -0.09 -11.81
N MET A 111 8.49 0.44 -11.68
CA MET A 111 7.72 0.38 -10.44
C MET A 111 7.55 -1.06 -9.98
N SER A 112 7.70 -1.30 -8.68
CA SER A 112 7.56 -2.64 -8.11
C SER A 112 6.20 -3.28 -8.44
N LEU A 113 5.16 -2.47 -8.62
CA LEU A 113 3.83 -2.95 -9.03
C LEU A 113 3.86 -3.64 -10.40
N VAL A 114 4.68 -3.14 -11.33
CA VAL A 114 4.85 -3.66 -12.69
C VAL A 114 5.84 -4.83 -12.72
N THR A 115 6.92 -4.76 -11.92
CA THR A 115 8.04 -5.71 -12.01
C THR A 115 7.92 -6.88 -11.03
N SER A 116 7.19 -6.73 -9.93
CA SER A 116 7.13 -7.71 -8.83
C SER A 116 5.73 -8.32 -8.66
N MET A 117 5.52 -9.49 -9.25
CA MET A 117 4.21 -10.16 -9.27
C MET A 117 3.75 -10.67 -7.89
N ARG A 118 4.69 -11.16 -7.07
CA ARG A 118 4.40 -11.84 -5.78
C ARG A 118 4.66 -10.98 -4.54
N LEU A 119 5.03 -9.72 -4.72
CA LEU A 119 5.33 -8.81 -3.61
C LEU A 119 4.08 -8.00 -3.26
N SER A 120 3.54 -8.20 -2.05
CA SER A 120 2.28 -7.57 -1.58
C SER A 120 2.48 -6.22 -0.92
N VAL A 121 3.65 -5.98 -0.31
CA VAL A 121 4.06 -4.69 0.24
C VAL A 121 5.31 -4.25 -0.50
N GLN A 122 5.24 -3.11 -1.18
CA GLN A 122 6.22 -2.71 -2.18
C GLN A 122 6.77 -1.32 -1.88
N PRO A 123 8.07 -1.06 -2.15
CA PRO A 123 8.58 0.30 -2.15
C PRO A 123 8.04 1.06 -3.37
N VAL A 124 7.83 2.36 -3.18
CA VAL A 124 7.48 3.31 -4.24
C VAL A 124 8.48 4.45 -4.15
N THR A 125 9.10 4.81 -5.27
CA THR A 125 10.01 5.96 -5.31
C THR A 125 9.22 7.27 -5.28
N GLU A 126 9.88 8.38 -4.93
CA GLU A 126 9.24 9.71 -4.92
C GLU A 126 8.64 10.07 -6.29
N ASP A 127 9.36 9.81 -7.37
CA ASP A 127 8.90 10.12 -8.73
C ASP A 127 7.68 9.26 -9.13
N GLU A 128 7.67 7.98 -8.75
CA GLU A 128 6.52 7.09 -8.96
C GLU A 128 5.30 7.52 -8.14
N TRP A 129 5.51 7.96 -6.88
CA TRP A 129 4.46 8.48 -6.02
C TRP A 129 3.79 9.71 -6.64
N ILE A 130 4.60 10.70 -7.02
CA ILE A 130 4.12 11.94 -7.63
C ILE A 130 3.36 11.64 -8.92
N GLU A 131 3.91 10.78 -9.78
CA GLU A 131 3.29 10.48 -11.07
C GLU A 131 1.95 9.74 -10.91
N VAL A 132 1.88 8.73 -10.04
CA VAL A 132 0.61 8.02 -9.78
C VAL A 132 -0.42 8.97 -9.17
N CYS A 133 -0.02 9.84 -8.23
CA CYS A 133 -0.90 10.86 -7.67
C CYS A 133 -1.42 11.82 -8.75
N ARG A 134 -0.54 12.31 -9.63
CA ARG A 134 -0.92 13.16 -10.78
C ARG A 134 -1.89 12.45 -11.71
N MET A 135 -1.63 11.19 -12.08
CA MET A 135 -2.54 10.36 -12.87
C MET A 135 -3.91 10.24 -12.20
N GLY A 136 -3.93 10.11 -10.87
CA GLY A 136 -5.14 10.01 -10.06
C GLY A 136 -5.85 11.33 -9.76
N GLY A 137 -5.36 12.47 -10.26
CA GLY A 137 -5.95 13.80 -10.05
C GLY A 137 -5.55 14.48 -8.74
N LEU A 138 -4.37 14.16 -8.20
CA LEU A 138 -3.79 14.80 -7.01
C LEU A 138 -2.51 15.56 -7.36
N ASP A 139 -2.64 16.87 -7.61
CA ASP A 139 -1.48 17.74 -7.91
C ASP A 139 -0.61 18.01 -6.67
N ASN A 140 -1.20 17.92 -5.47
CA ASN A 140 -0.51 18.11 -4.19
C ASN A 140 -0.79 16.90 -3.28
N PRO A 141 -0.07 15.78 -3.47
CA PRO A 141 -0.29 14.60 -2.66
C PRO A 141 0.15 14.82 -1.20
N PRO A 142 -0.43 14.08 -0.25
CA PRO A 142 0.08 14.02 1.12
C PRO A 142 1.58 13.70 1.10
N LYS A 143 2.34 14.47 1.87
CA LYS A 143 3.76 14.22 2.10
C LYS A 143 3.94 13.27 3.28
#